data_AF-A0A251XQX9-F1
#
_entry.id   AF-A0A251XQX9-F1
#
_cell.length_a   1.000
_cell.length_b   1.000
_cell.length_c   1.000
_cell.angle_alpha   90.00
_cell.angle_beta   90.00
_cell.angle_gamma   90.00
#
_symmetry.space_group_name_H-M   'P 1'
#
loop_
_entity.id
_entity.type
_entity.pdbx_description
1 polymer ?
#
loop_
_entity_poly.entity_id
_entity_poly.type
_entity_poly.pdbx_seq_one_letter_code
_entity_poly.pdbx_strand_id
1 'polypeptide(L)'
;MVLVIGGLMMHRALHRVTEATRVAAAAERETLARRAELDASQQERHARLRAAHRDSAPLLRRIIDEGGDLDAAARAECRVVEQTLRDEIRGRLLLNEATRDAILRHRRRGAVVQVLDDGGLDDVPADEREALLDEVAELLGPVRSRRIVIRAAQPRSRTAISLVASSPDETAAALGLDTGDDVDLWVSLPRPSASASAPDPAAADPRDA
;
A
#
# COMPACT_ATOMS: atom_id res chain seq x y z
N MET A 1 52.91 -50.40 4.27
CA MET A 1 53.00 -48.92 4.35
C MET A 1 52.29 -48.23 3.18
N VAL A 2 52.60 -48.54 1.91
CA VAL A 2 51.98 -47.89 0.72
C VAL A 2 50.44 -48.00 0.68
N LEU A 3 49.87 -49.16 1.01
CA LEU A 3 48.42 -49.39 0.95
C LEU A 3 47.63 -48.58 2.01
N VAL A 4 48.23 -48.35 3.18
CA VAL A 4 47.66 -47.53 4.26
C VAL A 4 47.66 -46.04 3.89
N ILE A 5 48.75 -45.57 3.26
CA ILE A 5 48.86 -44.20 2.77
C ILE A 5 47.84 -43.94 1.66
N GLY A 6 47.67 -44.90 0.74
CA GLY A 6 46.64 -44.83 -0.32
C GLY A 6 45.22 -44.77 0.24
N GLY A 7 44.89 -45.60 1.22
CA GLY A 7 43.58 -45.59 1.89
C GLY A 7 43.30 -44.29 2.64
N LEU A 8 44.30 -43.72 3.34
CA LEU A 8 44.15 -42.45 4.05
C LEU A 8 44.00 -41.26 3.09
N MET A 9 44.70 -41.28 1.95
CA MET A 9 44.51 -40.26 0.91
C MET A 9 43.13 -40.36 0.26
N MET A 10 42.67 -41.58 -0.06
CA MET A 10 41.34 -41.81 -0.62
C MET A 10 40.23 -41.38 0.35
N HIS A 11 40.38 -41.71 1.64
CA HIS A 11 39.43 -41.32 2.68
C HIS A 11 39.36 -39.78 2.86
N ARG A 12 40.50 -39.09 2.85
CA ARG A 12 40.54 -37.61 2.89
C ARG A 12 39.97 -36.98 1.63
N ALA A 13 40.21 -37.57 0.45
CA ALA A 13 39.64 -37.09 -0.80
C ALA A 13 38.11 -37.24 -0.81
N LEU A 14 37.59 -38.40 -0.38
CA LEU A 14 36.15 -38.65 -0.23
C LEU A 14 35.51 -37.66 0.75
N HIS A 15 36.11 -37.45 1.93
CA HIS A 15 35.60 -36.47 2.89
C HIS A 15 35.55 -35.05 2.31
N ARG A 16 36.60 -34.59 1.62
CA ARG A 16 36.61 -33.26 0.98
C ARG A 16 35.55 -33.12 -0.09
N VAL A 17 35.33 -34.14 -0.92
CA VAL A 17 34.29 -34.14 -1.96
C VAL A 17 32.90 -34.11 -1.34
N THR A 18 32.65 -34.88 -0.27
CA THR A 18 31.36 -34.85 0.44
C THR A 18 31.09 -33.52 1.15
N GLU A 19 32.11 -32.84 1.63
CA GLU A 19 31.97 -31.54 2.28
C GLU A 19 31.76 -30.42 1.25
N ALA A 20 32.51 -30.44 0.15
CA ALA A 20 32.33 -29.51 -0.97
C ALA A 20 30.93 -29.62 -1.60
N THR A 21 30.41 -30.84 -1.77
CA THR A 21 29.04 -31.06 -2.27
C THR A 21 27.97 -30.56 -1.30
N ARG A 22 28.17 -30.70 0.02
CA ARG A 22 27.26 -30.13 1.04
C ARG A 22 27.24 -28.61 1.01
N VAL A 23 28.42 -27.98 0.92
CA VAL A 23 28.53 -26.50 0.84
C VAL A 23 27.91 -25.98 -0.45
N ALA A 24 28.17 -26.62 -1.58
CA ALA A 24 27.55 -26.26 -2.87
C ALA A 24 26.01 -26.39 -2.82
N ALA A 25 25.49 -27.48 -2.27
CA ALA A 25 24.05 -27.68 -2.12
C ALA A 25 23.39 -26.66 -1.17
N ALA A 26 24.09 -26.22 -0.12
CA ALA A 26 23.61 -25.17 0.77
C ALA A 26 23.57 -23.80 0.08
N ALA A 27 24.63 -23.45 -0.66
CA ALA A 27 24.69 -22.22 -1.45
C ALA A 27 23.62 -22.18 -2.55
N GLU A 28 23.39 -23.32 -3.23
CA GLU A 28 22.34 -23.44 -4.25
C GLU A 28 20.94 -23.17 -3.66
N ARG A 29 20.62 -23.76 -2.49
CA ARG A 29 19.35 -23.51 -1.80
C ARG A 29 19.14 -22.05 -1.44
N GLU A 30 20.19 -21.36 -0.98
CA GLU A 30 20.13 -19.94 -0.67
C GLU A 30 19.89 -19.09 -1.93
N THR A 31 20.51 -19.43 -3.06
CA THR A 31 20.25 -18.74 -4.34
C THR A 31 18.84 -18.98 -4.86
N LEU A 32 18.28 -20.18 -4.68
CA LEU A 32 16.92 -20.51 -5.08
C LEU A 32 15.89 -19.74 -4.25
N ALA A 33 16.10 -19.60 -2.94
CA ALA A 33 15.22 -18.79 -2.08
C ALA A 33 15.18 -17.31 -2.53
N ARG A 34 16.36 -16.70 -2.76
CA ARG A 34 16.43 -15.32 -3.28
C ARG A 34 15.82 -15.17 -4.67
N ARG A 35 15.98 -16.17 -5.55
CA ARG A 35 15.35 -16.19 -6.88
C ARG A 35 13.83 -16.24 -6.78
N ALA A 36 13.28 -17.05 -5.87
CA ALA A 36 11.85 -17.12 -5.65
C ALA A 36 11.26 -15.77 -5.19
N GLU A 37 11.96 -15.04 -4.31
CA GLU A 37 11.57 -13.69 -3.89
C GLU A 37 11.58 -12.68 -5.06
N LEU A 38 12.63 -12.72 -5.89
CA LEU A 38 12.74 -11.86 -7.08
C LEU A 38 11.66 -12.18 -8.11
N ASP A 39 11.41 -13.46 -8.38
CA ASP A 39 10.39 -13.91 -9.34
C ASP A 39 8.99 -13.54 -8.87
N ALA A 40 8.69 -13.68 -7.57
CA ALA A 40 7.42 -13.23 -6.99
C ALA A 40 7.23 -11.71 -7.17
N SER A 41 8.26 -10.92 -6.88
CA SER A 41 8.22 -9.45 -7.08
C SER A 41 8.02 -9.06 -8.55
N GLN A 42 8.67 -9.77 -9.48
CA GLN A 42 8.52 -9.54 -10.92
C GLN A 42 7.12 -9.90 -11.42
N GLN A 43 6.56 -11.03 -10.98
CA GLN A 43 5.20 -11.44 -11.37
C GLN A 43 4.16 -10.43 -10.91
N GLU A 44 4.28 -9.95 -9.68
CA GLU A 44 3.40 -8.92 -9.13
C GLU A 44 3.55 -7.60 -9.90
N ARG A 45 4.77 -7.21 -10.27
CA ARG A 45 5.02 -6.03 -11.14
C ARG A 45 4.39 -6.18 -12.52
N HIS A 46 4.49 -7.35 -13.15
CA HIS A 46 3.88 -7.61 -14.45
C HIS A 46 2.34 -7.66 -14.39
N ALA A 47 1.77 -8.23 -13.33
CA ALA A 47 0.31 -8.21 -13.13
C ALA A 47 -0.21 -6.77 -13.02
N ARG A 48 0.49 -5.91 -12.26
CA ARG A 48 0.17 -4.49 -12.10
C ARG A 48 0.24 -3.71 -13.40
N LEU A 49 1.33 -3.85 -14.16
CA LEU A 49 1.49 -3.15 -15.44
C LEU A 49 0.37 -3.53 -16.42
N ARG A 50 -0.04 -4.80 -16.42
CA ARG A 50 -1.15 -5.28 -17.26
C ARG A 50 -2.49 -4.69 -16.82
N ALA A 51 -2.72 -4.51 -15.53
CA ALA A 51 -3.94 -3.86 -15.02
C ALA A 51 -4.01 -2.39 -15.44
N ALA A 52 -2.97 -1.61 -15.12
CA ALA A 52 -2.88 -0.21 -15.51
C ALA A 52 -3.01 -0.01 -17.04
N HIS A 53 -2.42 -0.90 -17.83
CA HIS A 53 -2.55 -0.87 -19.28
C HIS A 53 -3.97 -1.18 -19.77
N ARG A 54 -4.69 -2.13 -19.16
CA ARG A 54 -6.09 -2.44 -19.54
C ARG A 54 -6.99 -1.22 -19.37
N ASP A 55 -6.77 -0.45 -18.31
CA ASP A 55 -7.65 0.66 -17.96
C ASP A 55 -7.33 1.91 -18.78
N SER A 56 -6.07 2.11 -19.15
CA SER A 56 -5.61 3.29 -19.90
C SER A 56 -5.63 3.13 -21.43
N ALA A 57 -5.44 1.92 -21.96
CA ALA A 57 -5.33 1.69 -23.41
C ALA A 57 -6.57 2.12 -24.22
N PRO A 58 -7.82 1.89 -23.79
CA PRO A 58 -9.01 2.33 -24.51
C PRO A 58 -9.10 3.85 -24.62
N LEU A 59 -8.76 4.56 -23.55
CA LEU A 59 -8.77 6.03 -23.52
C LEU A 59 -7.66 6.60 -24.41
N LEU A 60 -6.44 6.05 -24.32
CA LEU A 60 -5.32 6.47 -25.18
C LEU A 60 -5.65 6.25 -26.67
N ARG A 61 -6.34 5.14 -26.99
CA ARG A 61 -6.81 4.87 -28.35
C ARG A 61 -7.80 5.92 -28.82
N ARG A 62 -8.77 6.27 -27.98
CA ARG A 62 -9.74 7.33 -28.26
C ARG A 62 -9.07 8.69 -28.48
N ILE A 63 -8.07 9.05 -27.68
CA ILE A 63 -7.29 10.29 -27.85
C ILE A 63 -6.58 10.32 -29.21
N ILE A 64 -6.02 9.18 -29.64
CA ILE A 64 -5.38 9.05 -30.95
C ILE A 64 -6.41 9.19 -32.08
N ASP A 65 -7.55 8.50 -31.95
CA ASP A 65 -8.61 8.50 -32.96
C ASP A 65 -9.26 9.89 -33.12
N GLU A 66 -9.38 10.65 -32.02
CA GLU A 66 -9.87 12.04 -31.99
C GLU A 66 -8.78 13.08 -32.33
N GLY A 67 -7.55 12.66 -32.63
CA GLY A 67 -6.43 13.57 -32.93
C GLY A 67 -6.09 14.53 -31.78
N GLY A 68 -6.47 14.19 -30.55
CA GLY A 68 -6.32 15.05 -29.37
C GLY A 68 -7.39 16.13 -29.21
N ASP A 69 -8.40 16.20 -30.08
CA ASP A 69 -9.50 17.17 -29.96
C ASP A 69 -10.59 16.68 -29.00
N LEU A 70 -10.25 16.69 -27.71
CA LEU A 70 -11.13 16.22 -26.63
C LEU A 70 -12.13 17.30 -26.23
N ASP A 71 -13.42 16.97 -26.15
CA ASP A 71 -14.40 17.88 -25.55
C ASP A 71 -14.23 18.02 -24.02
N ALA A 72 -15.03 18.86 -23.37
CA ALA A 72 -14.93 19.08 -21.92
C ALA A 72 -15.23 17.82 -21.09
N ALA A 73 -16.13 16.96 -21.57
CA ALA A 73 -16.51 15.72 -20.90
C ALA A 73 -15.40 14.66 -21.02
N ALA A 74 -14.84 14.48 -22.21
CA ALA A 74 -13.69 13.61 -22.46
C ALA A 74 -12.46 14.05 -21.65
N ARG A 75 -12.21 15.36 -21.52
CA ARG A 75 -11.13 15.88 -20.64
C ARG A 75 -11.37 15.61 -19.16
N ALA A 76 -12.62 15.56 -18.71
CA ALA A 76 -12.95 15.19 -17.33
C ALA A 76 -12.71 13.68 -17.11
N GLU A 77 -13.14 12.86 -18.06
CA GLU A 77 -12.92 11.40 -18.06
C GLU A 77 -11.41 11.07 -18.05
N CYS A 78 -10.61 11.73 -18.90
CA CYS A 78 -9.15 11.58 -18.90
C CYS A 78 -8.51 11.89 -17.54
N ARG A 79 -8.97 12.95 -16.86
CA ARG A 79 -8.46 13.32 -15.53
C ARG A 79 -8.79 12.26 -14.47
N VAL A 80 -9.98 11.66 -14.54
CA VAL A 80 -10.38 10.60 -13.61
C VAL A 80 -9.51 9.35 -13.81
N VAL A 81 -9.29 8.93 -15.06
CA VAL A 81 -8.42 7.78 -15.37
C VAL A 81 -6.99 8.05 -14.94
N GLU A 82 -6.49 9.26 -15.18
CA GLU A 82 -5.13 9.67 -14.81
C GLU A 82 -4.92 9.69 -13.29
N GLN A 83 -5.89 10.21 -12.54
CA GLN A 83 -5.88 10.16 -11.08
C GLN A 83 -5.92 8.72 -10.57
N THR A 84 -6.74 7.87 -11.19
CA THR A 84 -6.83 6.44 -10.83
C THR A 84 -5.50 5.74 -11.09
N LEU A 85 -4.83 6.01 -12.21
CA LEU A 85 -3.48 5.47 -12.50
C LEU A 85 -2.44 5.96 -11.49
N ARG A 86 -2.48 7.24 -11.09
CA ARG A 86 -1.59 7.74 -10.04
C ARG A 86 -1.84 7.04 -8.71
N ASP A 87 -3.10 6.82 -8.36
CA ASP A 87 -3.48 6.12 -7.13
C ASP A 87 -3.06 4.65 -7.17
N GLU A 88 -3.19 3.96 -8.31
CA GLU A 88 -2.70 2.58 -8.46
C GLU A 88 -1.17 2.48 -8.38
N ILE A 89 -0.46 3.51 -8.85
CA ILE A 89 1.00 3.61 -8.76
C ILE A 89 1.44 4.00 -7.33
N ARG A 90 0.62 4.74 -6.57
CA ARG A 90 0.95 5.33 -5.26
C ARG A 90 0.15 4.77 -4.06
N GLY A 91 -0.72 3.78 -4.23
CA GLY A 91 -1.74 3.37 -3.23
C GLY A 91 -1.64 1.91 -2.79
N ARG A 92 -0.46 1.30 -2.92
CA ARG A 92 -0.20 -0.15 -2.93
C ARG A 92 -0.89 -0.94 -1.81
N LEU A 93 -0.97 -0.39 -0.60
CA LEU A 93 -1.45 -1.07 0.60
C LEU A 93 -2.64 -0.35 1.27
N LEU A 94 -3.13 0.75 0.70
CA LEU A 94 -4.25 1.52 1.27
C LEU A 94 -5.63 1.15 0.70
N LEU A 95 -5.71 0.13 -0.15
CA LEU A 95 -6.94 -0.18 -0.89
C LEU A 95 -7.30 -1.67 -0.77
N ASN A 96 -8.29 -1.97 0.07
CA ASN A 96 -9.09 -3.19 -0.01
C ASN A 96 -10.43 -2.91 -0.72
N GLU A 97 -11.25 -3.95 -0.90
CA GLU A 97 -12.52 -3.82 -1.63
C GLU A 97 -13.47 -2.83 -0.93
N ALA A 98 -13.61 -2.92 0.39
CA ALA A 98 -14.48 -2.04 1.18
C ALA A 98 -14.08 -0.57 1.06
N THR A 99 -12.78 -0.28 1.17
CA THR A 99 -12.22 1.08 1.03
C THR A 99 -12.43 1.60 -0.39
N ARG A 100 -12.20 0.77 -1.41
CA ARG A 100 -12.41 1.13 -2.82
C ARG A 100 -13.86 1.54 -3.08
N ASP A 101 -14.80 0.74 -2.58
CA ASP A 101 -16.22 1.00 -2.68
C ASP A 101 -16.64 2.29 -1.97
N ALA A 102 -16.11 2.53 -0.76
CA ALA A 102 -16.35 3.77 -0.02
C ALA A 102 -15.85 5.00 -0.80
N ILE A 103 -14.62 4.95 -1.31
CA ILE A 103 -14.03 6.02 -2.12
C ILE A 103 -14.85 6.27 -3.39
N LEU A 104 -15.26 5.21 -4.10
CA LEU A 104 -16.10 5.32 -5.30
C LEU A 104 -17.43 6.00 -5.00
N ARG A 105 -18.09 5.66 -3.88
CA ARG A 105 -19.33 6.33 -3.44
C ARG A 105 -19.12 7.82 -3.19
N HIS A 106 -17.99 8.24 -2.63
CA HIS A 106 -17.65 9.65 -2.43
C HIS A 106 -17.39 10.38 -3.76
N ARG A 107 -16.57 9.78 -4.63
CA ARG A 107 -16.25 10.33 -5.96
C ARG A 107 -17.50 10.52 -6.82
N ARG A 108 -18.43 9.55 -6.80
CA ARG A 108 -19.72 9.65 -7.51
C ARG A 108 -20.59 10.82 -7.03
N ARG A 109 -20.42 11.29 -5.79
CA ARG A 109 -21.10 12.49 -5.26
C ARG A 109 -20.37 13.79 -5.59
N GLY A 110 -19.22 13.71 -6.27
CA GLY A 110 -18.40 14.85 -6.65
C GLY A 110 -17.31 15.20 -5.64
N ALA A 111 -17.06 14.38 -4.62
CA ALA A 111 -15.96 14.62 -3.70
C ALA A 111 -14.61 14.28 -4.33
N VAL A 112 -13.59 15.11 -4.07
CA VAL A 112 -12.20 14.89 -4.46
C VAL A 112 -11.53 14.04 -3.39
N VAL A 113 -11.26 12.77 -3.69
CA VAL A 113 -10.62 11.83 -2.77
C VAL A 113 -9.19 11.52 -3.24
N GLN A 114 -8.20 11.82 -2.40
CA GLN A 114 -6.79 11.50 -2.62
C GLN A 114 -6.33 10.40 -1.66
N VAL A 115 -5.66 9.39 -2.20
CA VAL A 115 -5.07 8.30 -1.43
C VAL A 115 -3.56 8.34 -1.62
N LEU A 116 -2.80 8.39 -0.54
CA LEU A 116 -1.34 8.51 -0.56
C LEU A 116 -0.71 7.39 0.25
N ASP A 117 -0.10 6.42 -0.42
CA ASP A 117 0.71 5.37 0.19
C ASP A 117 2.17 5.45 -0.29
N ASP A 118 3.01 6.12 0.49
CA ASP A 118 4.45 6.19 0.25
C ASP A 118 5.19 5.02 0.95
N GLY A 119 4.61 3.81 0.93
CA GLY A 119 5.16 2.60 1.57
C GLY A 119 4.96 2.56 3.08
N GLY A 120 3.95 3.28 3.57
CA GLY A 120 3.72 3.47 5.00
C GLY A 120 3.25 2.21 5.73
N LEU A 121 2.67 1.25 5.00
CA LEU A 121 2.08 0.03 5.57
C LEU A 121 2.90 -1.23 5.27
N ASP A 122 4.11 -1.09 4.74
CA ASP A 122 4.96 -2.21 4.28
C ASP A 122 5.35 -3.18 5.40
N ASP A 123 5.45 -2.67 6.62
CA ASP A 123 5.80 -3.39 7.85
C ASP A 123 4.56 -3.90 8.61
N VAL A 124 3.34 -3.64 8.12
CA VAL A 124 2.09 -4.10 8.76
C VAL A 124 1.69 -5.48 8.21
N PRO A 125 1.43 -6.48 9.07
CA PRO A 125 0.92 -7.79 8.66
C PRO A 125 -0.36 -7.69 7.83
N ALA A 126 -0.59 -8.66 6.94
CA ALA A 126 -1.73 -8.61 6.00
C ALA A 126 -3.09 -8.57 6.71
N ASP A 127 -3.29 -9.38 7.73
CA ASP A 127 -4.56 -9.46 8.46
C ASP A 127 -4.85 -8.18 9.27
N GLU A 128 -3.82 -7.63 9.91
CA GLU A 128 -3.91 -6.35 10.65
C GLU A 128 -4.15 -5.17 9.70
N ARG A 129 -3.52 -5.20 8.53
CA ARG A 129 -3.76 -4.21 7.49
C ARG A 129 -5.19 -4.30 6.96
N GLU A 130 -5.72 -5.49 6.72
CA GLU A 130 -7.11 -5.66 6.26
C GLU A 130 -8.09 -5.04 7.26
N ALA A 131 -7.92 -5.32 8.56
CA ALA A 131 -8.74 -4.74 9.62
C ALA A 131 -8.65 -3.19 9.67
N LEU A 132 -7.44 -2.63 9.52
CA LEU A 132 -7.26 -1.17 9.42
C LEU A 132 -8.00 -0.58 8.22
N LEU A 133 -8.00 -1.25 7.07
CA LEU A 133 -8.67 -0.77 5.86
C LEU A 133 -10.19 -0.87 5.97
N ASP A 134 -10.71 -1.91 6.63
CA ASP A 134 -12.13 -2.00 6.94
C ASP A 134 -12.57 -0.86 7.87
N GLU A 135 -11.77 -0.54 8.89
CA GLU A 135 -12.00 0.62 9.76
C GLU A 135 -11.99 1.95 8.97
N VAL A 136 -11.07 2.11 8.01
CA VAL A 136 -11.08 3.27 7.10
C VAL A 136 -12.38 3.33 6.30
N ALA A 137 -12.85 2.20 5.77
CA ALA A 137 -14.09 2.16 5.00
C ALA A 137 -15.31 2.55 5.84
N GLU A 138 -15.36 2.11 7.10
CA GLU A 138 -16.40 2.50 8.06
C GLU A 138 -16.35 4.00 8.38
N LEU A 139 -15.17 4.55 8.66
CA LEU A 139 -14.97 5.97 8.92
C LEU A 139 -15.36 6.84 7.72
N LEU A 140 -15.13 6.36 6.50
CA LEU A 140 -15.56 7.05 5.28
C LEU A 140 -17.07 7.02 5.09
N GLY A 141 -17.80 6.03 5.61
CA GLY A 141 -19.23 5.86 5.42
C GLY A 141 -20.08 7.12 5.65
N PRO A 142 -19.98 7.77 6.83
CA PRO A 142 -20.78 8.94 7.16
C PRO A 142 -20.27 10.27 6.57
N VAL A 143 -19.02 10.33 6.07
CA VAL A 143 -18.38 11.58 5.63
C VAL A 143 -19.13 12.21 4.44
N ARG A 144 -19.34 13.52 4.50
CA ARG A 144 -20.02 14.30 3.43
C ARG A 144 -19.16 15.41 2.82
N SER A 145 -17.92 15.53 3.26
CA SER A 145 -16.97 16.54 2.83
C SER A 145 -16.66 16.50 1.33
N ARG A 146 -16.38 17.66 0.73
CA ARG A 146 -16.04 17.75 -0.70
C ARG A 146 -14.60 17.36 -1.00
N ARG A 147 -13.71 17.36 0.00
CA ARG A 147 -12.33 16.92 -0.12
C ARG A 147 -12.01 15.89 0.95
N ILE A 148 -11.39 14.78 0.57
CA ILE A 148 -10.96 13.72 1.48
C ILE A 148 -9.53 13.34 1.12
N VAL A 149 -8.65 13.29 2.11
CA VAL A 149 -7.26 12.87 1.99
C VAL A 149 -7.00 11.71 2.94
N ILE A 150 -6.66 10.56 2.37
CA ILE A 150 -6.26 9.35 3.08
C ILE A 150 -4.78 9.17 2.87
N ARG A 151 -4.00 9.08 3.94
CA ARG A 151 -2.55 8.95 3.86
C ARG A 151 -2.05 7.85 4.79
N ALA A 152 -1.24 6.95 4.26
CA ALA A 152 -0.43 6.06 5.07
C ALA A 152 0.70 6.90 5.69
N ALA A 153 0.84 6.80 7.01
CA ALA A 153 1.90 7.48 7.72
C ALA A 153 3.25 6.82 7.44
N GLN A 154 4.35 7.52 7.71
CA GLN A 154 5.70 7.01 7.46
C GLN A 154 5.94 5.67 8.19
N PRO A 155 6.81 4.78 7.65
CA PRO A 155 7.17 3.56 8.33
C PRO A 155 7.63 3.84 9.77
N ARG A 156 7.24 2.97 10.71
CA ARG A 156 7.55 3.08 12.15
C ARG A 156 6.93 4.28 12.90
N SER A 157 6.03 5.05 12.31
CA SER A 157 5.22 6.00 13.08
C SER A 157 4.18 5.28 13.95
N ARG A 158 3.79 5.91 15.06
CA ARG A 158 2.70 5.43 15.95
C ARG A 158 1.33 5.38 15.25
N THR A 159 1.16 6.21 14.23
CA THR A 159 -0.01 6.21 13.34
C THR A 159 0.26 5.29 12.15
N ALA A 160 -0.75 4.55 11.69
CA ALA A 160 -0.70 3.81 10.43
C ALA A 160 -1.34 4.62 9.30
N ILE A 161 -2.53 5.20 9.54
CA ILE A 161 -3.30 5.91 8.53
C ILE A 161 -3.83 7.21 9.12
N SER A 162 -3.72 8.32 8.39
CA SER A 162 -4.40 9.57 8.69
C SER A 162 -5.48 9.85 7.65
N LEU A 163 -6.66 10.23 8.13
CA LEU A 163 -7.79 10.65 7.33
C LEU A 163 -8.11 12.12 7.65
N VAL A 164 -8.12 12.96 6.62
CA VAL A 164 -8.57 14.35 6.73
C VAL A 164 -9.69 14.56 5.73
N ALA A 165 -10.85 15.02 6.19
CA ALA A 165 -11.95 15.42 5.34
C ALA A 165 -12.24 16.90 5.57
N SER A 166 -12.42 17.64 4.49
CA SER A 166 -12.63 19.08 4.52
C SER A 166 -13.65 19.55 3.49
N SER A 167 -14.35 20.62 3.83
CA SER A 167 -15.31 21.30 2.97
C SER A 167 -14.86 22.74 2.72
N PRO A 168 -15.24 23.34 1.58
CA PRO A 168 -14.97 24.75 1.35
C PRO A 168 -15.63 25.57 2.46
N ASP A 169 -14.93 26.54 3.04
CA ASP A 169 -15.55 27.48 3.96
C ASP A 169 -16.56 28.35 3.20
N GLU A 170 -17.84 27.99 3.29
CA GLU A 170 -18.93 28.69 2.61
C GLU A 170 -19.08 30.13 3.11
N THR A 171 -18.64 30.43 4.34
CA THR A 171 -18.67 31.78 4.91
C THR A 171 -17.55 32.63 4.33
N ALA A 172 -16.31 32.11 4.28
CA ALA A 172 -15.19 32.79 3.62
C ALA A 172 -15.45 32.98 2.12
N ALA A 173 -16.01 31.96 1.46
CA ALA A 173 -16.40 32.03 0.05
C ALA A 173 -17.49 33.09 -0.19
N ALA A 174 -18.51 33.18 0.68
CA ALA A 174 -19.56 34.21 0.58
C ALA A 174 -19.02 35.64 0.83
N LEU A 175 -17.94 35.77 1.61
CA LEU A 175 -17.29 37.03 1.94
C LEU A 175 -16.16 37.41 0.95
N GLY A 176 -15.88 36.56 -0.06
CA GLY A 176 -14.80 36.79 -1.02
C GLY A 176 -13.40 36.78 -0.40
N LEU A 177 -13.25 36.13 0.76
CA LEU A 177 -11.98 35.96 1.45
C LEU A 177 -11.20 34.78 0.84
N ASP A 178 -9.90 34.69 1.16
CA ASP A 178 -9.11 33.50 0.83
C ASP A 178 -9.83 32.28 1.40
N THR A 179 -10.28 31.40 0.50
CA THR A 179 -11.16 30.28 0.85
C THR A 179 -10.28 29.18 1.43
N GLY A 180 -10.11 29.22 2.75
CA GLY A 180 -9.65 28.06 3.50
C GLY A 180 -10.67 26.92 3.41
N ASP A 181 -10.17 25.70 3.54
CA ASP A 181 -11.02 24.53 3.73
C ASP A 181 -11.29 24.38 5.24
N ASP A 182 -12.56 24.24 5.63
CA ASP A 182 -12.94 23.87 7.00
C ASP A 182 -12.78 22.35 7.18
N VAL A 183 -12.18 21.94 8.29
CA VAL A 183 -11.83 20.53 8.54
C VAL A 183 -12.99 19.86 9.26
N ASP A 184 -13.79 19.11 8.52
CA ASP A 184 -14.93 18.35 9.04
C ASP A 184 -14.50 17.12 9.84
N LEU A 185 -13.38 16.50 9.47
CA LEU A 185 -12.88 15.28 10.10
C LEU A 185 -11.36 15.23 10.08
N TRP A 186 -10.77 14.93 11.24
CA TRP A 186 -9.38 14.50 11.34
C TRP A 186 -9.31 13.25 12.22
N VAL A 187 -8.98 12.11 11.61
CA VAL A 187 -8.77 10.85 12.32
C VAL A 187 -7.37 10.32 12.04
N SER A 188 -6.76 9.70 13.04
CA SER A 188 -5.47 9.00 12.93
C SER A 188 -5.62 7.60 13.51
N LEU A 189 -5.58 6.60 12.65
CA LEU A 189 -5.63 5.19 13.04
C LEU A 189 -4.26 4.76 13.57
N PRO A 190 -4.19 4.17 14.77
CA PRO A 190 -2.93 3.74 15.36
C PRO A 190 -2.34 2.59 14.55
N ARG A 191 -1.02 2.50 14.57
CA ARG A 191 -0.33 1.32 14.06
C ARG A 191 -0.56 0.16 15.04
N PRO A 192 -1.04 -1.00 14.58
CA PRO A 192 -1.21 -2.15 15.44
C PRO A 192 0.17 -2.56 16.00
N SER A 193 0.27 -2.60 17.32
CA SER A 193 1.49 -3.02 18.00
C SER A 193 1.57 -4.54 17.98
N ALA A 194 2.75 -5.09 17.70
CA ALA A 194 3.05 -6.53 17.70
C ALA A 194 2.92 -7.22 19.09
N SER A 195 2.10 -6.72 20.02
CA SER A 195 1.87 -7.32 21.33
C SER A 195 0.45 -7.03 21.85
N ALA A 196 -0.52 -7.78 21.36
CA ALA A 196 -1.74 -8.07 22.13
C ALA A 196 -1.57 -9.43 22.83
N SER A 197 -0.66 -9.49 23.81
CA SER A 197 -0.59 -10.60 24.78
C SER A 197 -0.03 -10.10 26.11
N ALA A 198 -0.88 -9.40 26.87
CA ALA A 198 -1.03 -9.43 28.32
C ALA A 198 -1.70 -8.12 28.78
N PRO A 199 -2.75 -8.16 29.61
CA PRO A 199 -3.28 -6.96 30.24
C PRO A 199 -2.31 -6.49 31.33
N ASP A 200 -1.89 -5.22 31.26
CA ASP A 200 -1.11 -4.55 32.30
C ASP A 200 -2.07 -4.02 33.40
N PRO A 201 -1.99 -4.49 34.66
CA PRO A 201 -2.93 -4.14 35.73
C PRO A 201 -2.66 -2.77 36.39
N ALA A 202 -2.26 -1.75 35.63
CA ALA A 202 -1.89 -0.45 36.19
C ALA A 202 -2.35 0.74 35.32
N ALA A 203 -3.67 0.97 35.29
CA ALA A 203 -4.23 2.27 34.92
C ALA A 203 -5.44 2.59 35.81
N ALA A 204 -5.18 2.76 37.11
CA ALA A 204 -6.08 3.48 38.00
C ALA A 204 -5.89 4.99 37.74
N ASP A 205 -7.00 5.65 37.43
CA ASP A 205 -7.14 7.09 37.21
C ASP A 205 -6.88 7.87 38.52
N PRO A 206 -5.98 8.88 38.55
CA PRO A 206 -5.80 9.74 39.71
C PRO A 206 -6.73 10.96 39.73
N ARG A 207 -7.90 10.92 39.08
CA ARG A 207 -8.91 12.00 39.15
C ARG A 207 -10.10 11.76 40.08
N ASP A 208 -10.11 10.65 40.82
CA ASP A 208 -11.06 10.41 41.91
C ASP A 208 -10.39 10.44 43.29
N ALA A 209 -9.77 11.58 43.64
CA ALA A 209 -9.44 11.95 45.02
C ALA A 209 -9.52 13.47 45.23
#